data_AF-A0A9P6BIS3-F1
#
_entry.id   AF-A0A9P6BIS3-F1
#
_cell.length_a   1.000
_cell.length_b   1.000
_cell.length_c   1.000
_cell.angle_alpha   90.00
_cell.angle_beta   90.00
_cell.angle_gamma   90.00
#
_symmetry.space_group_name_H-M   'P 1'
#
loop_
_entity.id
_entity.type
_entity.pdbx_description
1 polymer ?
#
loop_
_entity_poly.entity_id
_entity_poly.type
_entity_poly.pdbx_seq_one_letter_code
_entity_poly.pdbx_strand_id
1 'polypeptide(L)'
;AEKFKDEDRKNEEIVQSKQELESYVYQIQGTLNEPNVSMKLKRGDKKAVEEALEEAMAALQIDELAEKDTFVLAQRKLKRSVTKAFASLSR
;
A
#
# COMPACT_ATOMS: atom_id res chain seq x y z
N ALA A 1 20.89 6.47 -27.71
CA ALA A 1 21.27 5.36 -26.82
C ALA A 1 20.97 5.68 -25.35
N GLU A 2 21.31 6.86 -24.83
CA GLU A 2 21.00 7.23 -23.43
C GLU A 2 19.50 7.36 -23.13
N LYS A 3 18.72 7.98 -24.03
CA LYS A 3 17.26 8.13 -23.85
C LYS A 3 16.51 6.80 -23.61
N PHE A 4 16.90 5.74 -24.31
CA PHE A 4 16.30 4.42 -24.15
C PHE A 4 16.66 3.79 -22.79
N LYS A 5 17.88 4.03 -22.28
CA LYS A 5 18.28 3.54 -20.95
C LYS A 5 17.54 4.22 -19.82
N ASP A 6 17.26 5.53 -19.94
CA ASP A 6 16.54 6.29 -18.93
C ASP A 6 15.04 5.94 -18.89
N GLU A 7 14.45 5.65 -20.05
CA GLU A 7 13.06 5.18 -20.15
C GLU A 7 12.89 3.76 -19.58
N ASP A 8 13.78 2.82 -19.92
CA ASP A 8 13.77 1.47 -19.37
C ASP A 8 13.89 1.48 -17.84
N ARG A 9 14.82 2.27 -17.29
CA ARG A 9 14.98 2.40 -15.83
C ARG A 9 13.74 2.95 -15.15
N LYS A 10 13.08 3.95 -15.74
CA LYS A 10 11.84 4.51 -15.17
C LYS A 10 10.74 3.46 -15.15
N ASN A 11 10.59 2.69 -16.23
CA ASN A 11 9.60 1.63 -16.31
C ASN A 11 9.90 0.52 -15.29
N GLU A 12 11.16 0.12 -15.13
CA GLU A 12 11.59 -0.83 -14.09
C GLU A 12 11.22 -0.34 -12.68
N GLU A 13 11.51 0.93 -12.35
CA GLU A 13 11.18 1.50 -11.04
C GLU A 13 9.67 1.58 -10.77
N ILE A 14 8.87 1.84 -11.81
CA ILE A 14 7.40 1.84 -11.72
C ILE A 14 6.89 0.43 -11.44
N VAL A 15 7.34 -0.56 -12.22
CA VAL A 15 6.95 -1.98 -12.05
C VAL A 15 7.34 -2.48 -10.66
N GLN A 16 8.56 -2.17 -10.20
CA GLN A 16 8.99 -2.53 -8.85
C GLN A 16 8.11 -1.89 -7.77
N SER A 17 7.82 -0.60 -7.89
CA SER A 17 6.98 0.12 -6.90
C SER A 17 5.55 -0.44 -6.86
N LYS A 18 5.01 -0.87 -8.01
CA LYS A 18 3.73 -1.56 -8.10
C LYS A 18 3.76 -2.90 -7.37
N GLN A 19 4.75 -3.75 -7.64
CA GLN A 19 4.91 -5.06 -6.98
C GLN A 19 5.06 -4.93 -5.46
N GLU A 20 5.82 -3.94 -5.00
CA GLU A 20 5.97 -3.64 -3.58
C GLU A 20 4.67 -3.18 -2.91
N LEU A 21 3.81 -2.45 -3.64
CA LEU A 21 2.49 -2.08 -3.15
C LEU A 21 1.55 -3.29 -3.12
N GLU A 22 1.51 -4.11 -4.17
CA GLU A 22 0.71 -5.34 -4.25
C GLU A 22 1.03 -6.26 -3.07
N SER A 23 2.30 -6.59 -2.88
CA SER A 23 2.76 -7.46 -1.79
C SER A 23 2.31 -6.92 -0.42
N TYR A 24 2.45 -5.61 -0.20
CA TYR A 24 2.07 -4.99 1.06
C TYR A 24 0.55 -4.97 1.28
N VAL A 25 -0.25 -4.70 0.24
CA VAL A 25 -1.72 -4.78 0.30
C VAL A 25 -2.16 -6.19 0.71
N TYR A 26 -1.64 -7.23 0.06
CA TYR A 26 -1.95 -8.62 0.39
C TYR A 26 -1.61 -8.97 1.84
N GLN A 27 -0.42 -8.57 2.30
CA GLN A 27 0.01 -8.79 3.68
C GLN A 27 -0.99 -8.15 4.67
N ILE A 28 -1.33 -6.88 4.48
CA ILE A 28 -2.20 -6.15 5.41
C ILE A 28 -3.64 -6.66 5.36
N GLN A 29 -4.17 -7.05 4.20
CA GLN A 29 -5.46 -7.72 4.11
C GLN A 29 -5.49 -9.01 4.93
N GLY A 30 -4.45 -9.85 4.80
CA GLY A 30 -4.30 -11.05 5.61
C GLY A 30 -4.32 -10.72 7.10
N THR A 31 -3.49 -9.78 7.53
CA THR A 31 -3.39 -9.37 8.93
C THR A 31 -4.69 -8.79 9.49
N LEU A 32 -5.44 -7.97 8.72
CA LEU A 32 -6.73 -7.43 9.18
C LEU A 32 -7.83 -8.50 9.28
N ASN A 33 -7.74 -9.54 8.47
CA ASN A 33 -8.68 -10.67 8.49
C ASN A 33 -8.37 -11.66 9.61
N GLU A 34 -7.21 -11.57 10.26
CA GLU A 34 -6.89 -12.38 11.44
C GLU A 34 -7.85 -12.04 12.61
N PRO A 35 -8.60 -13.01 13.16
CA PRO A 35 -9.60 -12.76 14.20
C PRO A 35 -9.03 -12.03 15.42
N ASN A 36 -7.83 -12.43 15.86
CA ASN A 36 -7.15 -11.83 17.01
C ASN A 36 -6.80 -10.36 16.81
N VAL A 37 -6.47 -9.96 15.57
CA VAL A 37 -6.15 -8.57 15.23
C VAL A 37 -7.44 -7.77 15.08
N SER A 38 -8.38 -8.28 14.28
CA SER A 38 -9.67 -7.64 14.01
C SER A 38 -10.49 -7.35 15.27
N MET A 39 -10.47 -8.26 16.25
CA MET A 39 -11.18 -8.09 17.53
C MET A 39 -10.53 -7.08 18.47
N LYS A 40 -9.21 -6.88 18.39
CA LYS A 40 -8.47 -5.97 19.28
C LYS A 40 -8.37 -4.56 18.72
N LEU A 41 -8.46 -4.39 17.40
CA LEU A 41 -8.37 -3.09 16.76
C LEU A 41 -9.57 -2.21 17.12
N LYS A 42 -9.30 -0.94 17.42
CA LYS A 42 -10.35 0.06 17.59
C LYS A 42 -11.08 0.26 16.27
N ARG A 43 -12.41 0.36 16.29
CA ARG A 43 -13.25 0.53 15.09
C ARG A 43 -12.77 1.67 14.18
N GLY A 44 -12.37 2.80 14.75
CA GLY A 44 -11.86 3.95 13.98
C GLY A 44 -10.52 3.66 13.32
N ASP A 45 -9.62 2.95 14.00
CA ASP A 45 -8.32 2.58 13.45
C ASP A 45 -8.47 1.53 12.34
N LYS A 46 -9.33 0.52 12.56
CA LYS A 46 -9.67 -0.48 11.54
C LYS A 46 -10.21 0.19 10.27
N LYS A 47 -11.18 1.08 10.41
CA LYS A 47 -11.76 1.83 9.29
C LYS A 47 -10.70 2.64 8.52
N ALA A 48 -9.78 3.29 9.23
CA ALA A 48 -8.71 4.06 8.59
C ALA A 48 -7.70 3.19 7.82
N VAL A 49 -7.49 1.94 8.23
CA VAL A 49 -6.67 0.98 7.46
C VAL A 49 -7.46 0.44 6.26
N GLU A 50 -8.75 0.13 6.42
CA GLU A 50 -9.63 -0.30 5.33
C GLU A 50 -9.73 0.77 4.23
N GLU A 51 -9.93 2.03 4.59
CA GLU A 51 -9.94 3.16 3.64
C GLU A 51 -8.59 3.29 2.91
N ALA A 52 -7.46 3.16 3.63
CA ALA A 52 -6.14 3.22 3.01
C ALA A 52 -5.83 2.00 2.12
N LEU A 53 -6.40 0.83 2.43
CA LEU A 53 -6.32 -0.38 1.61
C LEU A 53 -7.11 -0.20 0.32
N GLU A 54 -8.34 0.32 0.39
CA GLU A 54 -9.17 0.61 -0.78
C GLU A 54 -8.47 1.57 -1.73
N GLU A 55 -7.88 2.65 -1.21
CA GLU A 55 -7.09 3.59 -2.02
C GLU A 55 -5.86 2.94 -2.65
N ALA A 56 -5.15 2.08 -1.91
CA ALA A 56 -4.01 1.35 -2.43
C ALA A 56 -4.42 0.35 -3.55
N MET A 57 -5.52 -0.36 -3.38
CA MET A 57 -6.09 -1.24 -4.40
C MET A 57 -6.53 -0.45 -5.64
N ALA A 58 -7.15 0.72 -5.44
CA ALA A 58 -7.51 1.60 -6.55
C ALA A 58 -6.28 2.06 -7.32
N ALA A 59 -5.19 2.42 -6.64
CA ALA A 59 -3.93 2.78 -7.28
C ALA A 59 -3.36 1.63 -8.14
N LEU A 60 -3.47 0.38 -7.68
CA LEU A 60 -3.02 -0.81 -8.41
C LEU A 60 -3.85 -1.13 -9.66
N GLN A 61 -5.11 -0.67 -9.71
CA GLN A 61 -6.00 -0.83 -10.86
C GLN A 61 -5.77 0.23 -11.96
N ILE A 62 -5.02 1.30 -11.68
CA ILE A 62 -4.67 2.31 -12.68
C ILE A 62 -3.57 1.75 -13.59
N ASP A 63 -3.83 1.80 -14.90
CA ASP A 63 -2.97 1.23 -15.96
C ASP A 63 -1.79 2.13 -16.36
N GLU A 64 -0.87 1.57 -17.18
CA GLU A 64 0.44 2.01 -17.77
C GLU A 64 0.98 3.46 -17.65
N LEU A 65 0.16 4.47 -17.36
CA LEU A 65 0.55 5.87 -17.17
C LEU A 65 0.70 6.27 -15.69
N ALA A 66 0.48 5.34 -14.76
CA ALA A 66 0.66 5.60 -13.34
C ALA A 66 2.13 5.91 -13.02
N GLU A 67 2.39 7.14 -12.60
CA GLU A 67 3.72 7.54 -12.14
C GLU A 67 4.12 6.75 -10.89
N LYS A 68 5.42 6.43 -10.78
CA LYS A 68 6.05 5.81 -9.60
C LYS A 68 5.54 6.42 -8.28
N ASP A 69 5.41 7.74 -8.26
CA ASP A 69 4.99 8.49 -7.07
C ASP A 69 3.58 8.12 -6.60
N THR A 70 2.68 7.71 -7.50
CA THR A 70 1.34 7.22 -7.14
C THR A 70 1.42 5.99 -6.25
N PHE A 71 2.21 4.99 -6.65
CA PHE A 71 2.39 3.76 -5.89
C PHE A 71 3.11 4.01 -4.56
N VAL A 72 4.16 4.84 -4.58
CA VAL A 72 4.91 5.20 -3.36
C VAL A 72 4.03 5.96 -2.36
N LEU A 73 3.20 6.89 -2.81
CA LEU A 73 2.29 7.64 -1.95
C LEU A 73 1.20 6.74 -1.34
N ALA A 74 0.60 5.87 -2.15
CA ALA A 74 -0.38 4.89 -1.68
C ALA A 74 0.25 3.94 -0.64
N GLN A 75 1.44 3.40 -0.92
CA GLN A 75 2.16 2.51 0.00
C GLN A 75 2.48 3.23 1.32
N ARG A 76 2.96 4.48 1.25
CA ARG A 76 3.29 5.28 2.45
C ARG A 76 2.05 5.59 3.29
N LYS A 77 0.92 5.90 2.65
CA LYS A 77 -0.35 6.16 3.35
C LYS A 77 -0.83 4.89 4.05
N LEU A 78 -0.83 3.75 3.36
CA LEU A 78 -1.19 2.46 3.94
C LEU A 78 -0.29 2.11 5.13
N LYS A 79 1.05 2.21 4.96
CA LYS A 79 2.01 1.98 6.06
C LYS A 79 1.71 2.85 7.27
N ARG A 80 1.44 4.14 7.07
CA ARG A 80 1.12 5.07 8.17
C ARG A 80 -0.16 4.68 8.90
N SER A 81 -1.24 4.35 8.17
CA SER A 81 -2.51 3.93 8.77
C SER A 81 -2.33 2.65 9.59
N VAL A 82 -1.61 1.66 9.04
CA VAL A 82 -1.29 0.41 9.73
C VAL A 82 -0.47 0.68 11.00
N THR A 83 0.63 1.43 10.91
CA THR A 83 1.46 1.74 12.09
C THR A 83 0.66 2.41 13.19
N LYS A 84 -0.22 3.36 12.84
CA LYS A 84 -1.09 4.03 13.82
C LYS A 84 -2.07 3.06 14.48
N ALA A 85 -2.70 2.19 13.68
CA ALA A 85 -3.65 1.19 14.16
C ALA A 85 -2.97 0.17 15.10
N PHE A 86 -1.77 -0.29 14.77
CA PHE A 86 -1.04 -1.25 15.60
C PHE A 86 -0.42 -0.62 16.85
N ALA A 87 0.00 0.64 16.78
CA ALA A 87 0.45 1.38 17.96
C ALA A 87 -0.67 1.60 18.98
N SER A 88 -1.95 1.50 18.59
CA SER A 88 -3.07 1.56 19.51
C SER A 88 -3.39 0.21 20.17
N LEU A 89 -2.86 -0.91 19.65
CA LEU A 89 -2.95 -2.26 20.23
C LEU A 89 -1.95 -2.50 21.36
N SER A 90 -0.79 -1.84 21.30
CA SER A 90 0.28 -1.97 22.30
C SER A 90 0.14 -1.02 23.49
N ARG A 91 -0.92 -0.21 23.52
CA ARG A 91 -1.23 0.74 24.59
C ARG A 91 -2.37 0.25 25.48
#